data_AF-A0A936NPW0-F1
#
_entry.id   AF-A0A936NPW0-F1
#
_cell.length_a   1.000
_cell.length_b   1.000
_cell.length_c   1.000
_cell.angle_alpha   90.00
_cell.angle_beta   90.00
_cell.angle_gamma   90.00
#
_symmetry.space_group_name_H-M   'P 1'
#
loop_
_entity.id
_entity.type
_entity.pdbx_description
1 polymer ?
#
loop_
_entity_poly.entity_id
_entity_poly.type
_entity_poly.pdbx_seq_one_letter_code
_entity_poly.pdbx_strand_id
1 'polypeptide(L)'
;MIAVASYESSATCVVAPRTSDPSAELVTHLPSTCSPDERDAHAVAGEAVIDAIAQGRRVDLVGVVIRGDLVFDRLPVEPAAGSNEVEDRKRAVRAALSIRESDVRGVLRHRFSENVLRFEGPVDFQGSRFREGVDLSRSVFQQKVDLSGAIFEKEAHFVRGRFMGETVCRETKFGPSTRFHQSTFQGPLDCTGALFDGMAEFLEVTFEQPATFERSRFGQGTGFSGSHFKSRIDFGEAIFSRETFFGFTIFENEVLFAGAQFLGSVDFSSAEFKRPDDLGTARFDQPPILDHTKRLASEQSDGLFHTREGQYVLTLVFLVVAALLIAYLIKVK
;
A
#
# COMPACT_ATOMS: atom_id res chain seq x y z
N MET A 1 16.03 -20.67 -53.89
CA MET A 1 15.69 -21.23 -52.56
C MET A 1 16.47 -20.44 -51.53
N ILE A 2 15.79 -19.56 -50.80
CA ILE A 2 16.39 -18.75 -49.73
C ILE A 2 16.36 -19.64 -48.48
N ALA A 3 17.53 -19.98 -47.95
CA ALA A 3 17.66 -20.70 -46.69
C ALA A 3 17.30 -19.73 -45.57
N VAL A 4 16.20 -20.01 -44.87
CA VAL A 4 15.82 -19.33 -43.63
C VAL A 4 16.69 -19.92 -42.54
N ALA A 5 17.66 -19.15 -42.05
CA ALA A 5 18.42 -19.49 -40.86
C ALA A 5 17.50 -19.34 -39.64
N SER A 6 17.11 -20.48 -39.05
CA SER A 6 16.49 -20.54 -37.73
C SER A 6 17.52 -20.12 -36.68
N TYR A 7 17.32 -18.96 -36.08
CA TYR A 7 18.04 -18.54 -34.87
C TYR A 7 17.46 -19.31 -33.67
N GLU A 8 18.09 -20.44 -33.32
CA GLU A 8 17.92 -21.03 -31.98
C GLU A 8 18.75 -20.22 -30.99
N SER A 9 18.12 -19.26 -30.32
CA SER A 9 18.66 -18.66 -29.10
C SER A 9 18.45 -19.62 -27.94
N SER A 10 19.32 -20.64 -27.80
CA SER A 10 19.30 -21.54 -26.66
C SER A 10 19.95 -20.89 -25.43
N ALA A 11 19.21 -20.04 -24.74
CA ALA A 11 19.55 -19.70 -23.36
C ALA A 11 19.08 -20.87 -22.47
N THR A 12 19.91 -21.89 -22.30
CA THR A 12 19.57 -23.04 -21.45
C THR A 12 19.44 -22.61 -19.99
N CYS A 13 18.25 -22.81 -19.42
CA CYS A 13 17.97 -22.65 -18.01
C CYS A 13 18.75 -23.68 -17.19
N VAL A 14 19.84 -23.27 -16.54
CA VAL A 14 20.59 -24.15 -15.62
C VAL A 14 19.93 -24.10 -14.24
N VAL A 15 19.06 -25.07 -13.98
CA VAL A 15 18.41 -25.24 -12.67
C VAL A 15 19.30 -26.12 -11.80
N ALA A 16 19.63 -25.65 -10.60
CA ALA A 16 20.34 -26.48 -9.62
C ALA A 16 19.48 -27.71 -9.26
N PRO A 17 20.07 -28.92 -9.13
CA PRO A 17 19.31 -30.11 -8.79
C PRO A 17 18.59 -29.94 -7.45
N ARG A 18 17.30 -30.31 -7.41
CA ARG A 18 16.49 -30.28 -6.18
C ARG A 18 17.12 -31.19 -5.13
N THR A 19 17.40 -30.67 -3.95
CA THR A 19 17.83 -31.49 -2.81
C THR A 19 16.62 -32.30 -2.33
N SER A 20 16.79 -33.61 -2.18
CA SER A 20 15.70 -34.54 -1.83
C SER A 20 15.49 -34.69 -0.33
N ASP A 21 15.90 -33.71 0.48
CA ASP A 21 15.79 -33.77 1.93
C ASP A 21 14.35 -33.41 2.36
N PRO A 22 13.59 -34.35 2.93
CA PRO A 22 12.21 -34.11 3.35
C PRO A 22 12.11 -33.20 4.58
N SER A 23 13.21 -32.82 5.23
CA SER A 23 13.25 -31.77 6.26
C SER A 23 13.64 -30.39 5.71
N ALA A 24 14.03 -30.31 4.43
CA ALA A 24 14.48 -29.06 3.83
C ALA A 24 13.33 -28.10 3.50
N GLU A 25 13.66 -26.82 3.58
CA GLU A 25 12.87 -25.68 3.11
C GLU A 25 12.40 -25.89 1.65
N LEU A 26 11.25 -25.31 1.29
CA LEU A 26 10.80 -25.30 -0.10
C LEU A 26 11.45 -24.12 -0.83
N VAL A 27 12.67 -24.35 -1.33
CA VAL A 27 13.46 -23.34 -2.05
C VAL A 27 13.56 -23.70 -3.52
N THR A 28 13.21 -22.77 -4.41
CA THR A 28 13.42 -22.94 -5.86
C THR A 28 13.62 -21.58 -6.49
N HIS A 29 14.82 -21.36 -7.05
CA HIS A 29 15.17 -20.12 -7.74
C HIS A 29 15.46 -20.43 -9.20
N LEU A 30 14.65 -19.87 -10.11
CA LEU A 30 14.84 -19.97 -11.54
C LEU A 30 15.44 -18.65 -12.06
N PRO A 31 16.63 -18.67 -12.67
CA PRO A 31 17.26 -17.49 -13.24
C PRO A 31 16.36 -16.73 -14.21
N SER A 32 16.55 -15.41 -14.34
CA SER A 32 15.81 -14.57 -15.29
C SER A 32 15.98 -15.03 -16.75
N THR A 33 17.06 -15.74 -17.07
CA THR A 33 17.34 -16.30 -18.40
C THR A 33 16.44 -17.47 -18.80
N CYS A 34 15.72 -18.09 -17.87
CA CYS A 34 14.83 -19.20 -18.19
C CYS A 34 13.62 -18.73 -19.01
N SER A 35 13.38 -19.41 -20.13
CA SER A 35 12.23 -19.18 -21.01
C SER A 35 10.91 -19.55 -20.31
N PRO A 36 9.75 -19.04 -20.80
CA PRO A 36 8.45 -19.40 -20.24
C PRO A 36 8.19 -20.92 -20.21
N ASP A 37 8.56 -21.65 -21.26
CA ASP A 37 8.37 -23.10 -21.34
C ASP A 37 9.25 -23.85 -20.32
N GLU A 38 10.49 -23.40 -20.11
CA GLU A 38 11.38 -23.97 -19.09
C GLU A 38 10.85 -23.70 -17.67
N ARG A 39 10.30 -22.52 -17.40
CA ARG A 39 9.67 -22.21 -16.10
C ARG A 39 8.44 -23.08 -15.85
N ASP A 40 7.65 -23.29 -16.90
CA ASP A 40 6.47 -24.16 -16.86
C ASP A 40 6.85 -25.63 -16.62
N ALA A 41 7.95 -26.11 -17.18
CA ALA A 41 8.48 -27.45 -16.94
C ALA A 41 8.97 -27.65 -15.49
N HIS A 42 9.42 -26.57 -14.84
CA HIS A 42 9.87 -26.58 -13.44
C HIS A 42 8.80 -26.11 -12.45
N ALA A 43 7.54 -26.06 -12.87
CA ALA A 43 6.46 -25.55 -12.05
C ALA A 43 6.38 -26.24 -10.67
N VAL A 44 6.03 -25.45 -9.66
CA VAL A 44 5.80 -25.91 -8.30
C VAL A 44 4.29 -26.09 -8.13
N ALA A 45 3.86 -27.25 -7.64
CA ALA A 45 2.45 -27.46 -7.34
C ALA A 45 2.02 -26.62 -6.12
N GLY A 46 0.87 -25.95 -6.19
CA GLY A 46 0.32 -25.18 -5.08
C GLY A 46 0.12 -26.03 -3.82
N GLU A 47 -0.25 -27.30 -3.98
CA GLU A 47 -0.36 -28.24 -2.86
C GLU A 47 0.98 -28.44 -2.14
N ALA A 48 2.10 -28.54 -2.88
CA ALA A 48 3.42 -28.67 -2.28
C ALA A 48 3.82 -27.43 -1.46
N VAL A 49 3.38 -26.24 -1.89
CA VAL A 49 3.55 -24.99 -1.12
C VAL A 49 2.76 -25.05 0.19
N ILE A 50 1.49 -25.44 0.13
CA ILE A 50 0.63 -25.56 1.31
C ILE A 50 1.15 -26.64 2.27
N ASP A 51 1.64 -27.77 1.76
CA ASP A 51 2.21 -28.84 2.58
C ASP A 51 3.51 -28.38 3.26
N ALA A 52 4.37 -27.62 2.57
CA ALA A 52 5.56 -27.03 3.18
C ALA A 52 5.19 -26.07 4.32
N ILE A 53 4.18 -25.22 4.12
CA ILE A 53 3.68 -24.29 5.14
C ILE A 53 3.08 -25.05 6.33
N ALA A 54 2.27 -26.09 6.08
CA ALA A 54 1.65 -26.91 7.13
C ALA A 54 2.68 -27.59 8.04
N GLN A 55 3.86 -27.87 7.50
CA GLN A 55 4.99 -28.46 8.22
C GLN A 55 5.91 -27.40 8.86
N GLY A 56 5.54 -26.12 8.79
CA GLY A 56 6.31 -25.00 9.34
C GLY A 56 7.59 -24.69 8.58
N ARG A 57 7.74 -25.17 7.35
CA ARG A 57 8.94 -24.94 6.53
C ARG A 57 8.88 -23.58 5.85
N ARG A 58 10.07 -22.99 5.65
CA ARG A 58 10.23 -21.78 4.84
C ARG A 58 9.89 -22.07 3.38
N VAL A 59 9.19 -21.13 2.74
CA VAL A 59 8.92 -21.12 1.30
C VAL A 59 9.68 -19.94 0.68
N ASP A 60 10.56 -20.22 -0.26
CA ASP A 60 11.38 -19.22 -0.96
C ASP A 60 11.48 -19.57 -2.45
N LEU A 61 10.55 -19.00 -3.20
CA LEU A 61 10.34 -19.28 -4.60
C LEU A 61 10.62 -18.01 -5.41
N VAL A 62 11.52 -18.12 -6.39
CA VAL A 62 11.94 -16.98 -7.23
C VAL A 62 11.88 -17.38 -8.68
N GLY A 63 11.18 -16.61 -9.50
CA GLY A 63 11.07 -16.88 -10.94
C GLY A 63 10.23 -18.12 -11.29
N VAL A 64 9.47 -18.70 -10.36
CA VAL A 64 8.78 -19.97 -10.59
C VAL A 64 7.38 -19.77 -11.15
N VAL A 65 6.85 -20.81 -11.79
CA VAL A 65 5.42 -20.93 -12.05
C VAL A 65 4.82 -21.79 -10.94
N ILE A 66 3.83 -21.27 -10.23
CA ILE A 66 3.06 -22.04 -9.24
C ILE A 66 1.74 -22.46 -9.89
N ARG A 67 1.48 -23.77 -9.96
CA ARG A 67 0.26 -24.31 -10.58
C ARG A 67 -0.69 -24.85 -9.52
N GLY A 68 -1.95 -24.45 -9.60
CA GLY A 68 -3.01 -24.86 -8.68
C GLY A 68 -3.16 -23.94 -7.47
N ASP A 69 -4.25 -24.13 -6.74
CA ASP A 69 -4.67 -23.23 -5.67
C ASP A 69 -3.73 -23.28 -4.44
N LEU A 70 -3.51 -22.12 -3.85
CA LEU A 70 -2.90 -21.94 -2.52
C LEU A 70 -4.01 -21.74 -1.49
N VAL A 71 -4.50 -22.86 -0.95
CA VAL A 71 -5.64 -22.86 -0.02
C VAL A 71 -5.18 -23.04 1.44
N PHE A 72 -5.16 -21.94 2.20
CA PHE A 72 -4.74 -21.93 3.61
C PHE A 72 -5.71 -22.66 4.54
N ASP A 73 -6.93 -22.95 4.07
CA ASP A 73 -7.94 -23.78 4.75
C ASP A 73 -7.41 -25.15 5.23
N ARG A 74 -6.37 -25.66 4.55
CA ARG A 74 -5.79 -26.99 4.83
C ARG A 74 -4.80 -27.01 5.99
N LEU A 75 -4.34 -25.85 6.45
CA LEU A 75 -3.43 -25.77 7.61
C LEU A 75 -4.11 -26.31 8.86
N PRO A 76 -3.40 -26.76 9.91
CA PRO A 76 -4.06 -27.13 11.16
C PRO A 76 -4.68 -25.90 11.85
N VAL A 77 -5.80 -26.09 12.54
CA VAL A 77 -6.38 -25.07 13.43
C VAL A 77 -5.81 -25.25 14.82
N GLU A 78 -5.22 -24.20 15.36
CA GLU A 78 -4.60 -24.19 16.69
C GLU A 78 -5.33 -23.21 17.62
N PRO A 79 -5.39 -23.48 18.94
CA PRO A 79 -5.82 -22.48 19.90
C PRO A 79 -4.82 -21.32 19.92
N ALA A 80 -5.28 -20.08 19.91
CA ALA A 80 -4.42 -18.95 20.20
C ALA A 80 -3.99 -19.01 21.67
N ALA A 81 -2.71 -18.67 21.91
CA ALA A 81 -2.15 -18.72 23.24
C ALA A 81 -2.89 -17.75 24.17
N GLY A 82 -3.57 -18.27 25.19
CA GLY A 82 -4.10 -17.49 26.30
C GLY A 82 -5.62 -17.35 26.41
N SER A 83 -6.43 -17.96 25.53
CA SER A 83 -7.89 -17.99 25.74
C SER A 83 -8.51 -19.32 25.33
N ASN A 84 -9.59 -19.70 26.02
CA ASN A 84 -10.42 -20.88 25.73
C ASN A 84 -11.66 -20.51 24.87
N GLU A 85 -11.64 -19.35 24.23
CA GLU A 85 -12.79 -18.87 23.45
C GLU A 85 -12.74 -19.40 22.01
N VAL A 86 -13.92 -19.72 21.47
CA VAL A 86 -14.11 -20.24 20.10
C VAL A 86 -13.63 -19.23 19.05
N GLU A 87 -13.60 -17.94 19.39
CA GLU A 87 -13.13 -16.81 18.57
C GLU A 87 -11.59 -16.71 18.45
N ASP A 88 -10.83 -17.50 19.20
CA ASP A 88 -9.38 -17.39 19.25
C ASP A 88 -8.67 -18.56 18.55
N ARG A 89 -9.36 -19.21 17.61
CA ARG A 89 -8.78 -20.28 16.79
C ARG A 89 -8.03 -19.66 15.60
N LYS A 90 -6.76 -20.02 15.45
CA LYS A 90 -5.88 -19.50 14.39
C LYS A 90 -5.35 -20.61 13.49
N ARG A 91 -5.06 -20.25 12.24
CA ARG A 91 -4.16 -21.00 11.36
C ARG A 91 -2.86 -20.20 11.27
N ALA A 92 -1.70 -20.86 11.35
CA ALA A 92 -0.42 -20.16 11.40
C ALA A 92 0.47 -20.51 10.19
N VAL A 93 0.98 -19.49 9.53
CA VAL A 93 2.11 -19.55 8.59
C VAL A 93 3.34 -19.11 9.39
N ARG A 94 4.07 -20.10 9.91
CA ARG A 94 5.12 -19.86 10.93
C ARG A 94 6.39 -19.27 10.34
N ALA A 95 6.83 -19.81 9.22
CA ALA A 95 8.03 -19.39 8.52
C ALA A 95 7.72 -18.30 7.48
N ALA A 96 8.77 -17.70 6.93
CA ALA A 96 8.64 -16.74 5.84
C ALA A 96 7.99 -17.38 4.60
N LEU A 97 7.13 -16.60 3.93
CA LEU A 97 6.53 -16.93 2.64
C LEU A 97 7.03 -15.92 1.60
N SER A 98 8.06 -16.31 0.84
CA SER A 98 8.60 -15.52 -0.27
C SER A 98 8.29 -16.20 -1.60
N ILE A 99 7.53 -15.50 -2.45
CA ILE A 99 7.20 -15.87 -3.82
C ILE A 99 7.50 -14.63 -4.66
N ARG A 100 8.72 -14.50 -5.18
CA ARG A 100 9.19 -13.33 -5.93
C ARG A 100 9.31 -13.59 -7.42
N GLU A 101 9.05 -12.58 -8.23
CA GLU A 101 9.21 -12.62 -9.69
C GLU A 101 8.53 -13.86 -10.33
N SER A 102 7.46 -14.35 -9.71
CA SER A 102 6.85 -15.65 -9.98
C SER A 102 5.44 -15.50 -10.54
N ASP A 103 4.97 -16.53 -11.24
CA ASP A 103 3.65 -16.57 -11.86
C ASP A 103 2.75 -17.58 -11.14
N VAL A 104 1.78 -17.09 -10.38
CA VAL A 104 0.84 -17.89 -9.58
C VAL A 104 -0.44 -18.12 -10.37
N ARG A 105 -0.62 -19.35 -10.84
CA ARG A 105 -1.73 -19.82 -11.68
C ARG A 105 -2.72 -20.66 -10.88
N GLY A 106 -3.28 -20.05 -9.85
CA GLY A 106 -4.28 -20.64 -8.97
C GLY A 106 -4.73 -19.63 -7.94
N VAL A 107 -5.90 -19.87 -7.34
CA VAL A 107 -6.47 -18.96 -6.35
C VAL A 107 -5.63 -19.03 -5.07
N LEU A 108 -5.35 -17.87 -4.47
CA LEU A 108 -4.76 -17.78 -3.14
C LEU A 108 -5.86 -17.37 -2.16
N ARG A 109 -6.32 -18.27 -1.29
CA ARG A 109 -7.48 -17.96 -0.43
C ARG A 109 -7.49 -18.61 0.94
N HIS A 110 -8.14 -17.93 1.87
CA HIS A 110 -8.54 -18.40 3.19
C HIS A 110 -10.08 -18.22 3.35
N ARG A 111 -10.86 -19.30 3.23
CA ARG A 111 -12.33 -19.25 3.11
C ARG A 111 -13.10 -19.24 4.43
N PHE A 112 -12.42 -19.41 5.57
CA PHE A 112 -13.13 -19.66 6.83
C PHE A 112 -13.45 -18.38 7.59
N SER A 113 -14.75 -18.09 7.71
CA SER A 113 -15.31 -16.96 8.44
C SER A 113 -15.20 -17.05 9.97
N GLU A 114 -14.61 -18.11 10.54
CA GLU A 114 -14.54 -18.28 11.99
C GLU A 114 -13.10 -18.24 12.54
N ASN A 115 -12.07 -18.35 11.69
CA ASN A 115 -10.69 -18.44 12.15
C ASN A 115 -9.80 -17.38 11.48
N VAL A 116 -8.87 -16.81 12.25
CA VAL A 116 -7.87 -15.87 11.76
C VAL A 116 -6.70 -16.63 11.11
N LEU A 117 -6.23 -16.16 9.95
CA LEU A 117 -4.97 -16.61 9.37
C LEU A 117 -3.83 -15.73 9.87
N ARG A 118 -2.81 -16.29 10.52
CA ARG A 118 -1.69 -15.53 11.08
C ARG A 118 -0.40 -15.86 10.34
N PHE A 119 0.19 -14.85 9.71
CA PHE A 119 1.56 -14.90 9.19
C PHE A 119 2.51 -14.44 10.29
N GLU A 120 3.26 -15.37 10.87
CA GLU A 120 4.24 -15.10 11.93
C GLU A 120 5.60 -14.66 11.34
N GLY A 121 5.92 -15.16 10.14
CA GLY A 121 7.04 -14.69 9.32
C GLY A 121 6.64 -13.59 8.33
N PRO A 122 7.63 -13.00 7.62
CA PRO A 122 7.37 -12.01 6.59
C PRO A 122 6.72 -12.64 5.35
N VAL A 123 5.95 -11.83 4.63
CA VAL A 123 5.32 -12.18 3.35
C VAL A 123 5.94 -11.31 2.27
N ASP A 124 6.43 -11.94 1.21
CA ASP A 124 7.17 -11.25 0.14
C ASP A 124 6.72 -11.78 -1.22
N PHE A 125 5.98 -10.93 -1.93
CA PHE A 125 5.41 -11.17 -3.25
C PHE A 125 6.01 -10.25 -4.32
N GLN A 126 7.21 -9.71 -4.09
CA GLN A 126 7.82 -8.72 -4.98
C GLN A 126 7.87 -9.20 -6.43
N GLY A 127 7.36 -8.39 -7.36
CA GLY A 127 7.38 -8.65 -8.81
C GLY A 127 6.55 -9.85 -9.27
N SER A 128 5.77 -10.49 -8.39
CA SER A 128 4.99 -11.67 -8.74
C SER A 128 3.65 -11.33 -9.35
N ARG A 129 3.16 -12.22 -10.23
CA ARG A 129 1.87 -12.11 -10.90
C ARG A 129 0.90 -13.16 -10.36
N PHE A 130 -0.24 -12.72 -9.85
CA PHE A 130 -1.36 -13.56 -9.42
C PHE A 130 -2.45 -13.49 -10.49
N ARG A 131 -2.64 -14.61 -11.21
CA ARG A 131 -3.60 -14.67 -12.34
C ARG A 131 -5.04 -14.88 -11.89
N GLU A 132 -5.21 -15.43 -10.70
CA GLU A 132 -6.49 -15.72 -10.09
C GLU A 132 -6.67 -14.88 -8.81
N GLY A 133 -7.86 -14.89 -8.25
CA GLY A 133 -8.20 -14.09 -7.06
C GLY A 133 -7.30 -14.39 -5.86
N VAL A 134 -7.02 -13.33 -5.10
CA VAL A 134 -6.27 -13.36 -3.84
C VAL A 134 -7.20 -12.89 -2.73
N ASP A 135 -7.52 -13.77 -1.78
CA ASP A 135 -8.31 -13.46 -0.60
C ASP A 135 -7.56 -13.86 0.68
N LEU A 136 -6.96 -12.86 1.30
CA LEU A 136 -6.30 -12.93 2.59
C LEU A 136 -7.09 -12.13 3.64
N SER A 137 -8.41 -12.01 3.46
CA SER A 137 -9.28 -11.39 4.45
C SER A 137 -9.17 -12.10 5.80
N ARG A 138 -9.29 -11.32 6.88
CA ARG A 138 -9.15 -11.75 8.27
C ARG A 138 -7.78 -12.36 8.58
N SER A 139 -6.74 -11.88 7.90
CA SER A 139 -5.36 -12.24 8.20
C SER A 139 -4.68 -11.25 9.16
N VAL A 140 -3.75 -11.76 9.96
CA VAL A 140 -2.83 -10.98 10.78
C VAL A 140 -1.42 -11.18 10.24
N PHE A 141 -0.77 -10.10 9.84
CA PHE A 141 0.62 -10.09 9.36
C PHE A 141 1.51 -9.52 10.46
N GLN A 142 2.26 -10.38 11.14
CA GLN A 142 3.11 -9.99 12.28
C GLN A 142 4.34 -9.19 11.84
N GLN A 143 4.84 -9.47 10.64
CA GLN A 143 6.04 -8.87 10.07
C GLN A 143 5.74 -8.17 8.75
N LYS A 144 6.80 -7.72 8.07
CA LYS A 144 6.71 -7.00 6.80
C LYS A 144 5.93 -7.79 5.74
N VAL A 145 5.09 -7.07 5.01
CA VAL A 145 4.43 -7.53 3.78
C VAL A 145 4.98 -6.71 2.61
N ASP A 146 5.69 -7.34 1.68
CA ASP A 146 6.22 -6.68 0.48
C ASP A 146 5.50 -7.17 -0.77
N LEU A 147 4.78 -6.27 -1.43
CA LEU A 147 4.04 -6.49 -2.66
C LEU A 147 4.67 -5.73 -3.84
N SER A 148 5.85 -5.13 -3.66
CA SER A 148 6.39 -4.16 -4.62
C SER A 148 6.47 -4.72 -6.04
N GLY A 149 5.91 -4.02 -7.02
CA GLY A 149 5.85 -4.44 -8.42
C GLY A 149 5.00 -5.68 -8.70
N ALA A 150 4.23 -6.19 -7.72
CA ALA A 150 3.34 -7.32 -7.94
C ALA A 150 2.16 -6.94 -8.84
N ILE A 151 1.56 -7.94 -9.49
CA ILE A 151 0.41 -7.78 -10.37
C ILE A 151 -0.70 -8.75 -9.94
N PHE A 152 -1.81 -8.20 -9.47
CA PHE A 152 -3.04 -8.93 -9.20
C PHE A 152 -3.98 -8.75 -10.39
N GLU A 153 -4.19 -9.80 -11.19
CA GLU A 153 -5.02 -9.70 -12.39
C GLU A 153 -6.52 -9.68 -12.09
N LYS A 154 -6.89 -10.24 -10.93
CA LYS A 154 -8.25 -10.33 -10.41
C LYS A 154 -8.36 -9.61 -9.07
N GLU A 155 -9.40 -9.94 -8.31
CA GLU A 155 -9.66 -9.45 -6.97
C GLU A 155 -8.50 -9.71 -5.98
N ALA A 156 -8.18 -8.70 -5.18
CA ALA A 156 -7.20 -8.74 -4.10
C ALA A 156 -7.84 -8.23 -2.79
N HIS A 157 -8.26 -9.15 -1.93
CA HIS A 157 -9.03 -8.84 -0.72
C HIS A 157 -8.22 -9.09 0.54
N PHE A 158 -8.24 -8.11 1.43
CA PHE A 158 -7.59 -8.07 2.73
C PHE A 158 -8.56 -7.52 3.79
N VAL A 159 -9.85 -7.82 3.67
CA VAL A 159 -10.92 -7.28 4.54
C VAL A 159 -10.68 -7.74 5.98
N ARG A 160 -10.75 -6.82 6.95
CA ARG A 160 -10.43 -7.07 8.37
C ARG A 160 -9.02 -7.63 8.58
N GLY A 161 -8.08 -7.22 7.73
CA GLY A 161 -6.66 -7.52 7.87
C GLY A 161 -6.02 -6.68 8.97
N ARG A 162 -5.03 -7.25 9.67
CA ARG A 162 -4.20 -6.53 10.64
C ARG A 162 -2.74 -6.60 10.22
N PHE A 163 -2.16 -5.46 9.88
CA PHE A 163 -0.79 -5.34 9.40
C PHE A 163 0.07 -4.76 10.53
N MET A 164 0.77 -5.62 11.27
CA MET A 164 1.59 -5.21 12.40
C MET A 164 2.96 -4.72 11.98
N GLY A 165 3.53 -5.32 10.93
CA GLY A 165 4.73 -4.83 10.27
C GLY A 165 4.44 -3.82 9.15
N GLU A 166 5.51 -3.27 8.57
CA GLU A 166 5.45 -2.44 7.38
C GLU A 166 4.76 -3.18 6.22
N THR A 167 3.89 -2.48 5.49
CA THR A 167 3.32 -2.98 4.23
C THR A 167 3.80 -2.10 3.08
N VAL A 168 4.44 -2.72 2.09
CA VAL A 168 4.96 -2.03 0.90
C VAL A 168 4.21 -2.53 -0.31
N CYS A 169 3.58 -1.64 -1.05
CA CYS A 169 2.88 -1.89 -2.31
C CYS A 169 3.30 -0.92 -3.42
N ARG A 170 4.58 -0.51 -3.40
CA ARG A 170 5.17 0.36 -4.43
C ARG A 170 4.98 -0.23 -5.81
N GLU A 171 4.53 0.59 -6.76
CA GLU A 171 4.35 0.20 -8.17
C GLU A 171 3.53 -1.09 -8.37
N THR A 172 2.70 -1.45 -7.38
CA THR A 172 1.87 -2.65 -7.43
C THR A 172 0.67 -2.38 -8.32
N LYS A 173 0.35 -3.33 -9.20
CA LYS A 173 -0.84 -3.29 -10.03
C LYS A 173 -1.93 -4.15 -9.41
N PHE A 174 -2.97 -3.50 -8.93
CA PHE A 174 -4.19 -4.13 -8.47
C PHE A 174 -5.24 -4.21 -9.58
N GLY A 175 -5.91 -5.34 -9.67
CA GLY A 175 -6.89 -5.66 -10.69
C GLY A 175 -8.25 -4.97 -10.46
N PRO A 176 -9.36 -5.62 -10.87
CA PRO A 176 -10.69 -4.98 -10.92
C PRO A 176 -11.30 -4.67 -9.54
N SER A 177 -10.80 -5.25 -8.45
CA SER A 177 -11.32 -5.02 -7.09
C SER A 177 -10.23 -5.22 -6.03
N THR A 178 -9.99 -4.19 -5.22
CA THR A 178 -9.11 -4.28 -4.05
C THR A 178 -9.84 -3.80 -2.81
N ARG A 179 -9.77 -4.59 -1.73
CA ARG A 179 -10.53 -4.30 -0.50
C ARG A 179 -9.67 -4.43 0.73
N PHE A 180 -9.66 -3.37 1.53
CA PHE A 180 -9.08 -3.31 2.87
C PHE A 180 -10.13 -2.97 3.93
N HIS A 181 -11.43 -3.14 3.64
CA HIS A 181 -12.51 -2.74 4.54
C HIS A 181 -12.30 -3.25 5.99
N GLN A 182 -12.45 -2.37 6.98
CA GLN A 182 -12.26 -2.66 8.41
C GLN A 182 -10.87 -3.19 8.78
N SER A 183 -9.85 -2.93 7.96
CA SER A 183 -8.47 -3.31 8.26
C SER A 183 -7.76 -2.31 9.17
N THR A 184 -6.67 -2.74 9.78
CA THR A 184 -5.80 -1.88 10.61
C THR A 184 -4.34 -2.03 10.19
N PHE A 185 -3.72 -0.91 9.87
CA PHE A 185 -2.28 -0.79 9.63
C PHE A 185 -1.61 -0.23 10.88
N GLN A 186 -1.00 -1.12 11.67
CA GLN A 186 -0.21 -0.75 12.85
C GLN A 186 1.26 -0.49 12.49
N GLY A 187 1.74 -1.04 11.38
CA GLY A 187 2.98 -0.62 10.72
C GLY A 187 2.72 0.41 9.61
N PRO A 188 3.77 1.06 9.08
CA PRO A 188 3.62 2.02 7.99
C PRO A 188 3.15 1.35 6.70
N LEU A 189 2.41 2.10 5.87
CA LEU A 189 1.98 1.68 4.55
C LEU A 189 2.65 2.54 3.47
N ASP A 190 3.32 1.91 2.52
CA ASP A 190 3.90 2.61 1.38
C ASP A 190 3.41 2.02 0.06
N CYS A 191 2.52 2.75 -0.61
CA CYS A 191 1.96 2.39 -1.90
C CYS A 191 2.35 3.38 -2.98
N THR A 192 3.53 4.00 -2.89
CA THR A 192 3.97 4.99 -3.88
C THR A 192 3.94 4.41 -5.30
N GLY A 193 3.27 5.10 -6.22
CA GLY A 193 3.15 4.67 -7.61
C GLY A 193 2.23 3.46 -7.86
N ALA A 194 1.45 3.02 -6.86
CA ALA A 194 0.53 1.90 -7.03
C ALA A 194 -0.59 2.22 -8.04
N LEU A 195 -1.01 1.21 -8.80
CA LEU A 195 -2.07 1.30 -9.80
C LEU A 195 -3.27 0.47 -9.35
N PHE A 196 -4.38 1.14 -9.05
CA PHE A 196 -5.67 0.51 -8.76
C PHE A 196 -6.55 0.63 -9.99
N ASP A 197 -6.50 -0.36 -10.90
CA ASP A 197 -7.21 -0.29 -12.18
C ASP A 197 -8.74 -0.38 -12.02
N GLY A 198 -9.19 -1.02 -10.94
CA GLY A 198 -10.60 -1.20 -10.58
C GLY A 198 -11.04 -0.40 -9.35
N MET A 199 -12.10 -0.89 -8.70
CA MET A 199 -12.60 -0.31 -7.45
C MET A 199 -11.63 -0.59 -6.31
N ALA A 200 -11.23 0.45 -5.57
CA ALA A 200 -10.37 0.33 -4.41
C ALA A 200 -11.09 0.82 -3.14
N GLU A 201 -11.29 -0.08 -2.19
CA GLU A 201 -12.07 0.20 -0.98
C GLU A 201 -11.18 0.13 0.26
N PHE A 202 -10.93 1.30 0.83
CA PHE A 202 -10.32 1.53 2.14
C PHE A 202 -11.37 2.08 3.10
N LEU A 203 -12.52 1.40 3.20
CA LEU A 203 -13.64 1.82 4.05
C LEU A 203 -13.42 1.40 5.51
N GLU A 204 -13.60 2.31 6.46
CA GLU A 204 -13.43 2.05 7.89
C GLU A 204 -12.03 1.50 8.27
N VAL A 205 -10.99 1.97 7.57
CA VAL A 205 -9.61 1.54 7.79
C VAL A 205 -8.95 2.43 8.83
N THR A 206 -8.22 1.82 9.76
CA THR A 206 -7.38 2.57 10.72
C THR A 206 -5.92 2.49 10.32
N PHE A 207 -5.27 3.65 10.16
CA PHE A 207 -3.83 3.77 9.95
C PHE A 207 -3.19 4.36 11.21
N GLU A 208 -2.49 3.54 11.99
CA GLU A 208 -1.85 3.97 13.24
C GLU A 208 -0.47 4.59 13.00
N GLN A 209 0.16 4.25 11.87
CA GLN A 209 1.47 4.74 11.44
C GLN A 209 1.36 5.46 10.10
N PRO A 210 2.42 6.17 9.65
CA PRO A 210 2.37 6.91 8.40
C PRO A 210 1.98 6.03 7.22
N ALA A 211 1.18 6.59 6.32
CA ALA A 211 0.76 5.93 5.09
C ALA A 211 1.01 6.85 3.88
N THR A 212 1.36 6.29 2.73
CA THR A 212 1.53 7.05 1.49
C THR A 212 0.91 6.33 0.29
N PHE A 213 0.20 7.10 -0.52
CA PHE A 213 -0.28 6.79 -1.85
C PHE A 213 0.29 7.80 -2.86
N GLU A 214 1.44 8.40 -2.56
CA GLU A 214 2.10 9.37 -3.43
C GLU A 214 2.23 8.80 -4.86
N ARG A 215 1.91 9.60 -5.89
CA ARG A 215 1.95 9.20 -7.31
C ARG A 215 1.12 7.96 -7.65
N SER A 216 0.21 7.52 -6.78
CA SER A 216 -0.68 6.39 -7.07
C SER A 216 -1.80 6.81 -8.02
N ARG A 217 -2.37 5.84 -8.73
CA ARG A 217 -3.52 6.05 -9.59
C ARG A 217 -4.69 5.17 -9.21
N PHE A 218 -5.84 5.80 -8.96
CA PHE A 218 -7.13 5.15 -8.80
C PHE A 218 -7.91 5.31 -10.11
N GLY A 219 -8.07 4.20 -10.84
CA GLY A 219 -8.65 4.15 -12.18
C GLY A 219 -10.17 4.16 -12.20
N GLN A 220 -10.80 3.56 -11.19
CA GLN A 220 -12.25 3.64 -10.95
C GLN A 220 -12.55 4.34 -9.62
N GLY A 221 -13.76 4.17 -9.09
CA GLY A 221 -14.15 4.75 -7.81
C GLY A 221 -13.29 4.24 -6.66
N THR A 222 -12.97 5.13 -5.73
CA THR A 222 -12.20 4.78 -4.52
C THR A 222 -12.89 5.32 -3.28
N GLY A 223 -12.82 4.58 -2.18
CA GLY A 223 -13.49 4.95 -0.94
C GLY A 223 -12.56 4.87 0.27
N PHE A 224 -12.44 5.97 1.01
CA PHE A 224 -11.79 6.08 2.32
C PHE A 224 -12.79 6.39 3.45
N SER A 225 -14.08 6.26 3.18
CA SER A 225 -15.12 6.72 4.10
C SER A 225 -15.07 5.96 5.43
N GLY A 226 -15.26 6.69 6.53
CA GLY A 226 -15.15 6.18 7.89
C GLY A 226 -13.73 5.82 8.33
N SER A 227 -12.71 6.02 7.49
CA SER A 227 -11.33 5.72 7.86
C SER A 227 -10.73 6.72 8.84
N HIS A 228 -9.74 6.25 9.59
CA HIS A 228 -9.07 7.01 10.63
C HIS A 228 -7.55 6.99 10.41
N PHE A 229 -7.01 8.14 10.00
CA PHE A 229 -5.57 8.35 9.85
C PHE A 229 -5.03 9.00 11.13
N LYS A 230 -4.48 8.17 12.03
CA LYS A 230 -3.90 8.63 13.29
C LYS A 230 -2.52 9.28 13.11
N SER A 231 -1.86 9.02 11.98
CA SER A 231 -0.55 9.58 11.61
C SER A 231 -0.61 10.27 10.25
N ARG A 232 0.55 10.73 9.74
CA ARG A 232 0.66 11.42 8.44
C ARG A 232 0.16 10.53 7.31
N ILE A 233 -0.66 11.08 6.42
CA ILE A 233 -1.10 10.42 5.18
C ILE A 233 -0.76 11.31 3.98
N ASP A 234 -0.13 10.72 2.96
CA ASP A 234 0.35 11.43 1.79
C ASP A 234 -0.35 10.94 0.52
N PHE A 235 -1.13 11.81 -0.11
CA PHE A 235 -1.76 11.60 -1.42
C PHE A 235 -1.09 12.47 -2.51
N GLY A 236 0.12 12.97 -2.26
CA GLY A 236 0.84 13.86 -3.17
C GLY A 236 0.93 13.29 -4.58
N GLU A 237 0.60 14.10 -5.58
CA GLU A 237 0.58 13.71 -7.00
C GLU A 237 -0.32 12.48 -7.34
N ALA A 238 -1.18 12.03 -6.43
CA ALA A 238 -2.09 10.93 -6.70
C ALA A 238 -3.20 11.34 -7.68
N ILE A 239 -3.62 10.43 -8.54
CA ILE A 239 -4.65 10.67 -9.56
C ILE A 239 -5.88 9.83 -9.24
N PHE A 240 -7.00 10.50 -8.97
CA PHE A 240 -8.31 9.91 -8.76
C PHE A 240 -9.16 10.12 -10.00
N SER A 241 -9.35 9.06 -10.79
CA SER A 241 -9.95 9.16 -12.14
C SER A 241 -11.48 9.26 -12.12
N ARG A 242 -12.12 8.82 -11.02
CA ARG A 242 -13.57 8.71 -10.82
C ARG A 242 -13.94 9.21 -9.43
N GLU A 243 -15.12 8.84 -8.95
CA GLU A 243 -15.66 9.27 -7.67
C GLU A 243 -14.76 8.83 -6.50
N THR A 244 -14.47 9.77 -5.59
CA THR A 244 -13.66 9.53 -4.39
C THR A 244 -14.43 9.93 -3.14
N PHE A 245 -14.49 9.05 -2.15
CA PHE A 245 -15.30 9.27 -0.94
C PHE A 245 -14.45 9.25 0.34
N PHE A 246 -14.29 10.41 0.96
CA PHE A 246 -13.70 10.63 2.30
C PHE A 246 -14.77 10.95 3.36
N GLY A 247 -16.02 10.54 3.14
CA GLY A 247 -17.11 10.81 4.08
C GLY A 247 -16.82 10.26 5.47
N PHE A 248 -17.01 11.05 6.52
CA PHE A 248 -16.72 10.66 7.91
C PHE A 248 -15.26 10.27 8.20
N THR A 249 -14.31 10.57 7.29
CA THR A 249 -12.89 10.29 7.51
C THR A 249 -12.30 11.25 8.55
N ILE A 250 -11.44 10.74 9.43
CA ILE A 250 -10.73 11.54 10.44
C ILE A 250 -9.23 11.54 10.11
N PHE A 251 -8.67 12.73 9.92
CA PHE A 251 -7.24 12.99 9.78
C PHE A 251 -6.73 13.61 11.09
N GLU A 252 -6.12 12.82 11.98
CA GLU A 252 -5.61 13.32 13.28
C GLU A 252 -4.32 14.15 13.11
N ASN A 253 -3.55 13.85 12.08
CA ASN A 253 -2.27 14.50 11.77
C ASN A 253 -2.26 15.05 10.34
N GLU A 254 -1.07 15.48 9.88
CA GLU A 254 -0.88 16.07 8.55
C GLU A 254 -1.41 15.15 7.44
N VAL A 255 -2.21 15.73 6.55
CA VAL A 255 -2.62 15.12 5.29
C VAL A 255 -2.10 15.99 4.15
N LEU A 256 -1.52 15.36 3.14
CA LEU A 256 -0.96 16.05 1.98
C LEU A 256 -1.69 15.65 0.71
N PHE A 257 -2.08 16.67 -0.06
CA PHE A 257 -2.70 16.57 -1.36
C PHE A 257 -1.95 17.37 -2.42
N ALA A 258 -0.74 17.86 -2.12
CA ALA A 258 0.10 18.60 -3.06
C ALA A 258 0.19 17.88 -4.42
N GLY A 259 -0.31 18.54 -5.47
CA GLY A 259 -0.31 17.98 -6.84
C GLY A 259 -1.30 16.84 -7.10
N ALA A 260 -2.10 16.43 -6.12
CA ALA A 260 -3.16 15.44 -6.30
C ALA A 260 -4.22 15.96 -7.29
N GLN A 261 -4.80 15.04 -8.06
CA GLN A 261 -5.77 15.36 -9.10
C GLN A 261 -7.05 14.55 -8.90
N PHE A 262 -8.16 15.24 -8.67
CA PHE A 262 -9.50 14.66 -8.60
C PHE A 262 -10.24 14.97 -9.90
N LEU A 263 -10.30 13.97 -10.79
CA LEU A 263 -10.93 14.09 -12.11
C LEU A 263 -12.45 13.80 -12.06
N GLY A 264 -12.87 12.98 -11.08
CA GLY A 264 -14.28 12.78 -10.72
C GLY A 264 -14.70 13.65 -9.53
N SER A 265 -15.94 13.50 -9.08
CA SER A 265 -16.41 14.16 -7.86
C SER A 265 -15.68 13.61 -6.63
N VAL A 266 -15.36 14.47 -5.68
CA VAL A 266 -14.79 14.09 -4.39
C VAL A 266 -15.66 14.59 -3.25
N ASP A 267 -15.94 13.70 -2.30
CA ASP A 267 -16.82 13.95 -1.17
C ASP A 267 -16.06 13.84 0.15
N PHE A 268 -15.99 14.95 0.89
CA PHE A 268 -15.41 15.05 2.24
C PHE A 268 -16.48 15.30 3.30
N SER A 269 -17.74 14.98 3.02
CA SER A 269 -18.86 15.26 3.92
C SER A 269 -18.62 14.67 5.31
N SER A 270 -18.75 15.50 6.34
CA SER A 270 -18.47 15.15 7.73
C SER A 270 -17.04 14.65 8.03
N ALA A 271 -16.08 14.87 7.12
CA ALA A 271 -14.67 14.60 7.41
C ALA A 271 -14.10 15.60 8.43
N GLU A 272 -13.10 15.19 9.21
CA GLU A 272 -12.44 16.01 10.22
C GLU A 272 -10.94 16.10 10.00
N PHE A 273 -10.43 17.30 9.77
CA PHE A 273 -9.01 17.62 9.66
C PHE A 273 -8.54 18.26 10.98
N LYS A 274 -7.79 17.52 11.79
CA LYS A 274 -7.32 17.94 13.12
C LYS A 274 -6.03 18.77 13.09
N ARG A 275 -5.42 18.92 11.92
CA ARG A 275 -4.27 19.77 11.62
C ARG A 275 -4.58 20.61 10.38
N PRO A 276 -3.83 21.71 10.13
CA PRO A 276 -3.87 22.40 8.85
C PRO A 276 -3.64 21.42 7.71
N ASP A 277 -4.46 21.53 6.67
CA ASP A 277 -4.39 20.72 5.45
C ASP A 277 -3.98 21.60 4.24
N ASP A 278 -3.48 20.96 3.19
CA ASP A 278 -3.09 21.59 1.94
C ASP A 278 -4.09 21.32 0.80
N LEU A 279 -5.34 20.96 1.10
CA LEU A 279 -6.35 20.52 0.12
C LEU A 279 -6.54 21.52 -1.03
N GLY A 280 -6.36 22.82 -0.75
CA GLY A 280 -6.43 23.89 -1.75
C GLY A 280 -5.32 23.87 -2.82
N THR A 281 -4.28 23.05 -2.63
CA THR A 281 -3.20 22.85 -3.61
C THR A 281 -3.48 21.72 -4.60
N ALA A 282 -4.50 20.89 -4.33
CA ALA A 282 -4.95 19.86 -5.23
C ALA A 282 -5.74 20.44 -6.41
N ARG A 283 -5.71 19.74 -7.55
CA ARG A 283 -6.56 20.04 -8.70
C ARG A 283 -7.89 19.30 -8.57
N PHE A 284 -8.99 20.02 -8.77
CA PHE A 284 -10.32 19.45 -8.85
C PHE A 284 -10.98 19.83 -10.19
N ASP A 285 -11.45 18.84 -10.93
CA ASP A 285 -12.23 19.08 -12.16
C ASP A 285 -13.70 19.39 -11.85
N GLN A 286 -14.15 19.08 -10.64
CA GLN A 286 -15.44 19.47 -10.07
C GLN A 286 -15.23 19.97 -8.64
N PRO A 287 -15.97 20.97 -8.15
CA PRO A 287 -15.82 21.45 -6.77
C PRO A 287 -15.95 20.31 -5.74
N PRO A 288 -15.07 20.24 -4.73
CA PRO A 288 -15.18 19.24 -3.68
C PRO A 288 -16.43 19.48 -2.82
N ILE A 289 -17.11 18.40 -2.43
CA ILE A 289 -18.23 18.46 -1.49
C ILE A 289 -17.65 18.50 -0.07
N LEU A 290 -18.01 19.53 0.69
CA LEU A 290 -17.45 19.83 2.03
C LEU A 290 -18.55 19.97 3.10
N ASP A 291 -19.69 19.30 2.91
CA ASP A 291 -20.84 19.42 3.79
C ASP A 291 -20.50 18.92 5.20
N HIS A 292 -20.64 19.80 6.20
CA HIS A 292 -20.28 19.52 7.59
C HIS A 292 -18.82 19.12 7.83
N THR A 293 -17.91 19.36 6.87
CA THR A 293 -16.49 19.11 7.04
C THR A 293 -15.89 20.05 8.09
N LYS A 294 -15.11 19.51 9.03
CA LYS A 294 -14.40 20.28 10.05
C LYS A 294 -12.94 20.45 9.65
N ARG A 295 -12.49 21.68 9.41
CA ARG A 295 -11.11 22.00 9.05
C ARG A 295 -10.54 23.07 9.98
N LEU A 296 -9.29 22.88 10.41
CA LEU A 296 -8.53 23.96 11.04
C LEU A 296 -8.01 24.88 9.95
N ALA A 297 -8.19 26.19 10.12
CA ALA A 297 -7.54 27.16 9.25
C ALA A 297 -6.02 26.99 9.35
N SER A 298 -5.31 27.04 8.21
CA SER A 298 -3.87 27.18 8.24
C SER A 298 -3.51 28.52 8.87
N GLU A 299 -2.57 28.54 9.81
CA GLU A 299 -1.95 29.78 10.25
C GLU A 299 -1.16 30.33 9.06
N GLN A 300 -1.82 31.10 8.20
CA GLN A 300 -1.12 32.07 7.39
C GLN A 300 -0.39 32.97 8.39
N SER A 301 0.94 32.87 8.41
CA SER A 301 1.75 33.93 8.96
C SER A 301 1.49 35.14 8.08
N ASP A 302 0.51 35.96 8.47
CA ASP A 302 0.47 37.35 8.06
C ASP A 302 1.81 37.92 8.52
N GLY A 303 2.79 37.92 7.61
CA GLY A 303 4.09 38.49 7.89
C GLY A 303 3.86 39.86 8.49
N LEU A 304 4.55 40.18 9.59
CA LEU A 304 4.33 41.36 10.43
C LEU A 304 3.94 42.61 9.61
N PHE A 305 4.57 42.80 8.44
CA PHE A 305 4.37 43.89 7.47
C PHE A 305 3.01 43.96 6.72
N HIS A 306 2.14 42.97 6.83
CA HIS A 306 0.77 42.99 6.24
C HIS A 306 -0.32 43.27 7.27
N THR A 307 0.02 43.31 8.55
CA THR A 307 -0.88 43.81 9.59
C THR A 307 -0.82 45.35 9.66
N ARG A 308 -1.94 46.00 9.99
CA ARG A 308 -2.00 47.46 10.16
C ARG A 308 -0.99 47.96 11.19
N GLU A 309 -0.75 47.18 12.25
CA GLU A 309 0.24 47.47 13.29
C GLU A 309 1.68 47.33 12.80
N GLY A 310 2.01 46.29 12.04
CA GLY A 310 3.35 46.15 11.48
C GLY A 310 3.67 47.14 10.36
N GLN A 311 2.66 47.65 9.66
CA GLN A 311 2.83 48.83 8.79
C GLN A 311 3.22 50.07 9.60
N TYR A 312 2.59 50.33 10.76
CA TYR A 312 2.97 51.45 11.64
C TYR A 312 4.40 51.31 12.15
N VAL A 313 4.80 50.12 12.60
CA VAL A 313 6.16 49.83 13.06
C VAL A 313 7.17 50.07 11.94
N LEU A 314 6.88 49.62 10.71
CA LEU A 314 7.75 49.83 9.55
C LEU A 314 7.91 51.32 9.23
N THR A 315 6.82 52.10 9.22
CA THR A 315 6.89 53.56 9.02
C THR A 315 7.67 54.25 10.14
N LEU A 316 7.52 53.83 11.39
CA LEU A 316 8.26 54.41 12.52
C LEU A 316 9.77 54.16 12.36
N VAL A 317 10.17 52.95 11.96
CA VAL A 317 11.57 52.61 11.68
C VAL A 317 12.13 53.48 10.56
N PHE A 318 11.40 53.66 9.45
CA PHE A 318 11.84 54.54 8.37
C PHE A 318 11.99 56.00 8.81
N LEU A 319 11.07 56.51 9.63
CA LEU A 319 11.16 57.87 10.18
C LEU A 319 12.37 58.04 11.10
N VAL A 320 12.65 57.06 11.96
CA VAL A 320 13.82 57.08 12.84
C VAL A 320 15.12 57.03 12.03
N VAL A 321 15.20 56.17 11.02
CA VAL A 321 16.38 56.08 10.13
C VAL A 321 16.57 57.38 9.34
N ALA A 322 15.50 57.97 8.81
CA ALA A 322 15.57 59.25 8.12
C ALA A 322 16.03 60.38 9.06
N ALA A 323 15.52 60.42 10.29
CA ALA A 323 15.94 61.40 11.29
C ALA A 323 17.43 61.23 11.66
N LEU A 324 17.91 60.01 11.80
CA LEU A 324 19.32 59.71 12.05
C LEU A 324 20.22 60.10 10.88
N LEU A 325 19.78 59.84 9.63
CA LEU A 325 20.50 60.27 8.43
C LEU A 325 20.56 61.79 8.31
N ILE A 326 19.47 62.50 8.60
CA ILE A 326 19.45 63.97 8.62
C ILE A 326 20.39 64.50 9.70
N ALA A 327 20.33 63.95 10.92
CA ALA A 327 21.22 64.33 12.01
C ALA A 327 22.69 64.07 11.65
N TYR A 328 22.98 62.95 10.99
CA TYR A 328 24.32 62.64 10.47
C TYR A 328 24.78 63.66 9.42
N LEU A 329 23.92 63.99 8.44
CA LEU A 329 24.24 64.97 7.39
C LEU A 329 24.45 66.39 7.95
N ILE A 330 23.73 66.78 9.00
CA ILE A 330 23.95 68.07 9.68
C ILE A 330 25.28 68.07 10.43
N LYS A 331 25.66 66.95 11.05
CA LYS A 331 26.91 66.83 11.83
C LYS A 331 28.17 66.76 10.96
N VAL A 332 28.02 66.45 9.67
CA VAL A 332 29.12 66.33 8.68
C VAL A 332 29.36 67.64 7.90
N LYS A 333 28.53 68.67 8.09
CA LYS A 333 28.77 70.06 7.64
C LYS A 333 29.48 70.87 8.71
#